data_AF-A0A401TY77-F1
#
_entry.id   AF-A0A401TY77-F1
#
_cell.length_a   1.000
_cell.length_b   1.000
_cell.length_c   1.000
_cell.angle_alpha   90.00
_cell.angle_beta   90.00
_cell.angle_gamma   90.00
#
_symmetry.space_group_name_H-M   'P 1'
#
loop_
_entity.id
_entity.type
_entity.pdbx_description
1 polymer ?
#
loop_
_entity_poly.entity_id
_entity_poly.type
_entity_poly.pdbx_seq_one_letter_code
_entity_poly.pdbx_strand_id
1 'polypeptide(L)'
;MTQGLLLFDASARLVICNQRYIDMFGLSPDIVRPGCHLRDLILHRQAIGSFVGDVDEYCARFTNPRGDDIRDSVIITPDGRSIRLIYKRAPDGGWATTLEDVTDGRRAQAQIEYLAHYDALTNLPNRTLFQRHAEELLRKATVREFAIHYIDIDEFKRINDTLGHLIGDEFLRRVAEKLRQSVGLNDFIARLGGDEFAIVQRDITSDDDVSDLV
;
A
#
# COMPACT_ATOMS: atom_id res chain seq x y z
N MET A 1 6.61 8.12 -24.44
CA MET A 1 6.52 8.81 -23.14
C MET A 1 5.47 8.10 -22.29
N THR A 2 5.83 7.62 -21.10
CA THR A 2 4.90 6.96 -20.15
C THR A 2 4.07 7.97 -19.34
N GLN A 3 4.58 9.21 -19.26
CA GLN A 3 4.03 10.29 -18.44
C GLN A 3 3.16 11.25 -19.26
N GLY A 4 2.08 11.74 -18.66
CA GLY A 4 1.35 12.91 -19.12
C GLY A 4 2.17 14.18 -18.88
N LEU A 5 2.12 15.13 -19.79
CA LEU A 5 2.84 16.41 -19.69
C LEU A 5 1.88 17.55 -20.02
N LEU A 6 1.87 18.55 -19.15
CA LEU A 6 1.22 19.85 -19.33
C LEU A 6 2.26 20.95 -19.12
N LEU A 7 2.22 21.98 -19.96
CA LEU A 7 2.96 23.22 -19.78
C LEU A 7 1.96 24.37 -19.85
N PHE A 8 1.97 25.26 -18.87
CA PHE A 8 1.16 26.46 -18.83
C PHE A 8 2.03 27.71 -18.83
N ASP A 9 1.52 28.79 -19.40
CA ASP A 9 2.09 30.12 -19.26
C ASP A 9 1.69 30.79 -17.94
N ALA A 10 2.23 31.99 -17.68
CA ALA A 10 1.94 32.75 -16.46
C ALA A 10 0.46 33.20 -16.34
N SER A 11 -0.30 33.16 -17.43
CA SER A 11 -1.74 33.48 -17.47
C SER A 11 -2.61 32.23 -17.34
N ALA A 12 -2.04 31.11 -16.90
CA ALA A 12 -2.71 29.83 -16.75
C ALA A 12 -3.32 29.27 -18.05
N ARG A 13 -2.74 29.62 -19.20
CA ARG A 13 -3.13 29.03 -20.48
C ARG A 13 -2.19 27.91 -20.86
N LEU A 14 -2.78 26.82 -21.32
CA LEU A 14 -2.08 25.63 -21.75
C LEU A 14 -1.24 25.94 -22.99
N VAL A 15 0.07 25.74 -22.92
CA VAL A 15 1.02 25.90 -24.04
C VAL A 15 1.25 24.55 -24.71
N ILE A 16 1.46 23.49 -23.91
CA ILE A 16 1.71 22.13 -24.39
C ILE A 16 0.88 21.15 -23.56
N CYS A 17 0.23 20.21 -24.24
CA CYS A 17 -0.33 19.00 -23.64
C CYS A 17 0.01 17.81 -24.54
N ASN A 18 0.56 16.75 -23.96
CA ASN A 18 0.80 15.52 -24.72
C ASN A 18 -0.45 14.62 -24.74
N GLN A 19 -0.51 13.70 -25.71
CA GLN A 19 -1.63 12.76 -25.85
C GLN A 19 -1.81 11.88 -24.60
N ARG A 20 -0.70 11.53 -23.92
CA ARG A 20 -0.74 10.66 -22.74
C ARG A 20 -1.59 11.24 -21.61
N TYR A 21 -1.58 12.56 -21.42
CA TYR A 21 -2.45 13.22 -20.44
C TYR A 21 -3.94 13.07 -20.79
N ILE A 22 -4.27 13.25 -22.07
CA ILE A 22 -5.63 13.15 -22.59
C ILE A 22 -6.15 11.72 -22.38
N ASP A 23 -5.36 10.73 -22.78
CA ASP A 23 -5.70 9.30 -22.63
C ASP A 23 -5.84 8.91 -21.15
N MET A 24 -4.94 9.41 -20.28
CA MET A 24 -4.91 9.07 -18.86
C MET A 24 -6.20 9.44 -18.13
N PHE A 25 -6.83 10.55 -18.52
CA PHE A 25 -8.05 11.06 -17.86
C PHE A 25 -9.29 10.98 -18.75
N GLY A 26 -9.21 10.39 -19.94
CA GLY A 26 -10.34 10.29 -20.87
C GLY A 26 -10.85 11.65 -21.36
N LEU A 27 -9.93 12.59 -21.62
CA LEU A 27 -10.28 13.97 -21.97
C LEU A 27 -10.56 14.09 -23.47
N SER A 28 -11.31 15.12 -23.87
CA SER A 28 -11.49 15.44 -25.29
C SER A 28 -10.31 16.30 -25.77
N PRO A 29 -9.60 15.90 -26.83
CA PRO A 29 -8.54 16.71 -27.43
C PRO A 29 -9.06 18.01 -28.05
N ASP A 30 -10.36 18.08 -28.37
CA ASP A 30 -10.99 19.30 -28.90
C ASP A 30 -11.14 20.38 -27.82
N ILE A 31 -11.25 19.95 -26.55
CA ILE A 31 -11.39 20.82 -25.38
C ILE A 31 -10.01 21.10 -24.77
N VAL A 32 -9.18 20.06 -24.60
CA VAL A 32 -7.85 20.16 -23.99
C VAL A 32 -6.79 20.33 -25.08
N ARG A 33 -6.62 21.59 -25.49
CA ARG A 33 -5.69 22.01 -26.55
C ARG A 33 -4.96 23.29 -26.18
N PRO A 34 -3.85 23.63 -26.85
CA PRO A 34 -3.14 24.90 -26.59
C PRO A 34 -4.08 26.11 -26.59
N GLY A 35 -3.89 27.01 -25.62
CA GLY A 35 -4.73 28.17 -25.33
C GLY A 35 -5.84 27.92 -24.30
N CYS A 36 -6.19 26.66 -24.02
CA CYS A 36 -7.18 26.26 -23.00
C CYS A 36 -6.75 26.79 -21.62
N HIS A 37 -7.65 27.47 -20.91
CA HIS A 37 -7.35 27.98 -19.58
C HIS A 37 -7.43 26.85 -18.54
N LEU A 38 -6.56 26.87 -17.52
CA LEU A 38 -6.51 25.84 -16.47
C LEU A 38 -7.90 25.55 -15.88
N ARG A 39 -8.68 26.60 -15.60
CA ARG A 39 -10.05 26.47 -15.07
C ARG A 39 -10.95 25.61 -15.96
N ASP A 40 -10.93 25.85 -17.27
CA ASP A 40 -11.79 25.14 -18.23
C ASP A 40 -11.39 23.67 -18.31
N LEU A 41 -10.08 23.38 -18.25
CA LEU A 41 -9.56 22.03 -18.19
C LEU A 41 -10.06 21.30 -16.94
N ILE A 42 -9.98 21.92 -15.76
CA ILE A 42 -10.41 21.30 -14.51
C ILE A 42 -11.94 21.15 -14.44
N LEU A 43 -12.70 22.10 -14.99
CA LEU A 43 -14.15 21.96 -15.18
C LEU A 43 -14.49 20.78 -16.08
N HIS A 44 -13.78 20.61 -17.21
CA HIS A 44 -13.95 19.45 -18.09
C HIS A 44 -13.66 18.14 -17.33
N ARG A 45 -12.58 18.10 -16.55
CA ARG A 45 -12.25 16.95 -15.70
C ARG A 45 -13.35 16.64 -14.68
N GLN A 46 -13.93 17.67 -14.08
CA GLN A 46 -15.03 17.52 -13.14
C GLN A 46 -16.29 16.98 -13.84
N ALA A 47 -16.62 17.50 -15.02
CA ALA A 47 -17.79 17.08 -15.81
C ALA A 47 -17.73 15.60 -16.22
N ILE A 48 -16.53 15.07 -16.48
CA ILE A 48 -16.32 13.65 -16.81
C ILE A 48 -16.00 12.78 -15.59
N GLY A 49 -16.01 13.34 -14.37
CA GLY A 49 -15.77 12.61 -13.13
C GLY A 49 -14.31 12.26 -12.83
N SER A 50 -13.33 12.80 -13.57
CA SER A 50 -11.89 12.57 -13.32
C SER A 50 -11.26 13.55 -12.31
N PHE A 51 -12.09 14.42 -11.73
CA PHE A 51 -11.73 15.35 -10.65
C PHE A 51 -12.91 15.53 -9.70
N VAL A 52 -12.63 15.53 -8.39
CA VAL A 52 -13.57 15.84 -7.32
C VAL A 52 -12.92 16.88 -6.42
N GLY A 53 -13.66 17.96 -6.11
CA GLY A 53 -13.18 19.06 -5.28
C GLY A 53 -13.64 20.41 -5.81
N ASP A 54 -13.20 21.46 -5.13
CA ASP A 54 -13.44 22.83 -5.54
C ASP A 54 -12.45 23.24 -6.66
N VAL A 55 -13.01 23.70 -7.78
CA VAL A 55 -12.21 24.05 -8.98
C VAL A 55 -11.39 25.31 -8.75
N ASP A 56 -11.96 26.30 -8.06
CA ASP A 56 -11.31 27.58 -7.78
C ASP A 56 -10.12 27.39 -6.83
N GLU A 57 -10.33 26.65 -5.75
CA GLU A 57 -9.30 26.28 -4.79
C GLU A 57 -8.17 25.49 -5.47
N TYR A 58 -8.52 24.50 -6.30
CA TYR A 58 -7.52 23.73 -7.03
C TYR A 58 -6.68 24.62 -7.95
N CYS A 59 -7.32 25.49 -8.73
CA CYS A 59 -6.61 26.41 -9.64
C CYS A 59 -5.70 27.38 -8.88
N ALA A 60 -6.15 27.91 -7.74
CA ALA A 60 -5.39 28.83 -6.91
C ALA A 60 -4.05 28.22 -6.43
N ARG A 61 -3.97 26.90 -6.26
CA ARG A 61 -2.74 26.19 -5.84
C ARG A 61 -1.62 26.27 -6.89
N PHE A 62 -1.94 26.52 -8.16
CA PHE A 62 -0.97 26.62 -9.25
C PHE A 62 -0.70 28.07 -9.65
N THR A 63 -1.65 28.97 -9.46
CA THR A 63 -1.51 30.39 -9.84
C THR A 63 -0.94 31.26 -8.73
N ASN A 64 -0.87 30.77 -7.48
CA ASN A 64 -0.27 31.53 -6.38
C ASN A 64 1.25 31.71 -6.56
N PRO A 65 1.75 32.96 -6.72
CA PRO A 65 3.17 33.24 -6.94
C PRO A 65 4.05 33.00 -5.71
N ARG A 66 3.46 32.80 -4.53
CA ARG A 66 4.18 32.42 -3.29
C ARG A 66 4.23 30.90 -3.06
N GLY A 67 3.75 30.10 -4.00
CA GLY A 67 3.80 28.64 -3.90
C GLY A 67 5.19 28.06 -4.17
N ASP A 68 5.40 26.79 -3.82
CA ASP A 68 6.66 26.06 -4.02
C ASP A 68 7.11 26.07 -5.49
N ASP A 69 8.41 26.22 -5.72
CA ASP A 69 9.00 26.12 -7.07
C ASP A 69 8.91 24.70 -7.63
N ILE A 70 8.92 23.69 -6.76
CA ILE A 70 8.79 22.28 -7.10
C ILE A 70 7.85 21.62 -6.10
N ARG A 71 6.90 20.82 -6.60
CA ARG A 71 6.04 19.98 -5.77
C ARG A 71 5.98 18.58 -6.36
N ASP A 72 6.25 17.57 -5.52
CA ASP A 72 6.13 16.16 -5.85
C ASP A 72 5.13 15.53 -4.88
N SER A 73 4.01 15.07 -5.42
CA SER A 73 2.93 14.50 -4.62
C SER A 73 2.23 13.37 -5.36
N VAL A 74 1.60 12.48 -4.61
CA VAL A 74 0.73 11.45 -5.16
C VAL A 74 -0.70 11.82 -4.83
N ILE A 75 -1.55 11.85 -5.85
CA ILE A 75 -2.99 12.05 -5.71
C ILE A 75 -3.73 10.75 -6.02
N ILE A 76 -4.85 10.54 -5.35
CA ILE A 76 -5.78 9.46 -5.67
C ILE A 76 -6.90 10.06 -6.51
N THR A 77 -7.09 9.47 -7.69
CA THR A 77 -8.17 9.85 -8.60
C THR A 77 -9.48 9.18 -8.20
N PRO A 78 -10.64 9.68 -8.64
CA PRO A 78 -11.94 9.10 -8.29
C PRO A 78 -12.11 7.63 -8.70
N ASP A 79 -11.40 7.17 -9.74
CA ASP A 79 -11.38 5.78 -10.17
C ASP A 79 -10.41 4.88 -9.36
N GLY A 80 -9.75 5.44 -8.33
CA GLY A 80 -8.87 4.73 -7.42
C GLY A 80 -7.41 4.64 -7.86
N ARG A 81 -7.02 5.21 -9.01
CA ARG A 81 -5.62 5.22 -9.46
C ARG A 81 -4.78 6.21 -8.66
N SER A 82 -3.52 5.82 -8.41
CA SER A 82 -2.49 6.65 -7.79
C SER A 82 -1.69 7.36 -8.88
N ILE A 83 -1.86 8.68 -8.99
CA ILE A 83 -1.13 9.50 -9.97
C ILE A 83 -0.07 10.32 -9.25
N ARG A 84 1.20 10.10 -9.57
CA ARG A 84 2.29 10.98 -9.14
C ARG A 84 2.26 12.23 -10.01
N LEU A 85 2.22 13.38 -9.36
CA LEU A 85 2.19 14.70 -9.97
C LEU A 85 3.46 15.44 -9.56
N ILE A 86 4.29 15.76 -10.54
CA ILE A 86 5.45 16.64 -10.37
C ILE A 86 5.12 17.96 -11.04
N TYR A 87 5.07 18.99 -10.23
CA TYR A 87 4.88 20.37 -10.65
C TYR A 87 6.20 21.13 -10.53
N LYS A 88 6.53 21.93 -11.54
CA LYS A 88 7.70 22.80 -11.54
C LYS A 88 7.35 24.17 -12.11
N ARG A 89 7.51 25.22 -11.29
CA ARG A 89 7.36 26.61 -11.73
C ARG A 89 8.58 27.06 -12.51
N ALA A 90 8.37 27.82 -13.57
CA ALA A 90 9.40 28.48 -14.34
C ALA A 90 9.54 29.95 -13.92
N PRO A 91 10.73 30.57 -14.09
CA PRO A 91 10.97 31.97 -13.69
C PRO A 91 10.07 33.00 -14.38
N ASP A 92 9.55 32.66 -15.57
CA ASP A 92 8.62 33.50 -16.34
C ASP A 92 7.18 33.46 -15.80
N GLY A 93 6.93 32.71 -14.72
CA GLY A 93 5.61 32.55 -14.10
C GLY A 93 4.80 31.38 -14.64
N GLY A 94 5.22 30.78 -15.78
CA GLY A 94 4.66 29.55 -16.30
C GLY A 94 5.02 28.35 -15.42
N TRP A 95 4.49 27.17 -15.75
CA TRP A 95 4.84 25.94 -15.05
C TRP A 95 4.63 24.70 -15.90
N ALA A 96 5.43 23.68 -15.61
CA ALA A 96 5.24 22.34 -16.15
C ALA A 96 4.60 21.44 -15.09
N THR A 97 3.77 20.51 -15.53
CA THR A 97 3.25 19.42 -14.70
C THR A 97 3.44 18.11 -15.45
N THR A 98 4.17 17.17 -14.85
CA THR A 98 4.23 15.79 -15.32
C THR A 98 3.36 14.91 -14.42
N LEU A 99 2.66 13.97 -15.04
CA LEU A 99 1.76 13.04 -14.37
C LEU A 99 2.13 11.62 -14.76
N GLU A 100 2.27 10.75 -13.76
CA GLU A 100 2.62 9.35 -13.94
C GLU A 100 1.65 8.47 -13.18
N ASP A 101 1.08 7.47 -13.86
CA ASP A 101 0.29 6.45 -13.19
C ASP A 101 1.24 5.48 -12.49
N VAL A 102 1.28 5.55 -11.16
CA VAL A 102 2.14 4.72 -10.31
C VAL A 102 1.33 3.64 -9.58
N THR A 103 0.09 3.39 -10.00
CA THR A 103 -0.83 2.46 -9.32
C THR A 103 -0.23 1.06 -9.20
N ASP A 104 0.21 0.49 -10.32
CA ASP A 104 0.74 -0.88 -10.33
C ASP A 104 2.07 -0.98 -9.58
N GLY A 105 2.94 0.02 -9.73
CA GLY A 105 4.20 0.09 -8.98
C GLY A 105 3.97 0.13 -7.47
N ARG A 106 3.00 0.93 -7.00
CA ARG A 106 2.64 1.00 -5.58
C ARG A 106 1.99 -0.28 -5.08
N ARG A 107 1.11 -0.91 -5.86
CA ARG A 107 0.51 -2.21 -5.51
C ARG A 107 1.56 -3.30 -5.42
N ALA A 108 2.48 -3.36 -6.37
CA ALA A 108 3.59 -4.31 -6.36
C ALA A 108 4.49 -4.08 -5.14
N GLN A 109 4.83 -2.83 -4.83
CA GLN A 109 5.63 -2.49 -3.65
C GLN A 109 4.93 -2.90 -2.36
N ALA A 110 3.64 -2.59 -2.21
CA ALA A 110 2.84 -3.00 -1.06
C ALA A 110 2.77 -4.54 -0.93
N GLN A 111 2.64 -5.25 -2.05
CA GLN A 111 2.65 -6.71 -2.06
C GLN A 111 4.03 -7.28 -1.66
N ILE A 112 5.12 -6.68 -2.12
CA ILE A 112 6.49 -7.07 -1.74
C ILE A 112 6.67 -6.86 -0.23
N GLU A 113 6.27 -5.70 0.29
CA GLU A 113 6.32 -5.39 1.72
C GLU A 113 5.46 -6.38 2.54
N TYR A 114 4.29 -6.74 2.02
CA TYR A 114 3.44 -7.74 2.63
C TYR A 114 4.12 -9.12 2.68
N LEU A 115 4.62 -9.61 1.54
CA LEU A 115 5.29 -10.92 1.45
C LEU A 115 6.61 -10.98 2.24
N ALA A 116 7.26 -9.84 2.47
CA ALA A 116 8.43 -9.75 3.33
C ALA A 116 8.10 -10.07 4.81
N HIS A 117 6.84 -9.93 5.22
CA HIS A 117 6.42 -10.04 6.62
C HIS A 117 5.32 -11.07 6.90
N TYR A 118 4.65 -11.60 5.87
CA TYR A 118 3.55 -12.55 6.00
C TYR A 118 3.78 -13.79 5.14
N ASP A 119 3.35 -14.94 5.66
CA ASP A 119 3.34 -16.22 4.96
C ASP A 119 2.18 -16.26 3.94
N ALA A 120 2.50 -16.54 2.68
CA ALA A 120 1.53 -16.48 1.59
C ALA A 120 0.44 -17.56 1.66
N LEU A 121 0.68 -18.68 2.35
CA LEU A 121 -0.28 -19.77 2.45
C LEU A 121 -1.32 -19.53 3.54
N THR A 122 -0.86 -19.12 4.73
CA THR A 122 -1.67 -19.03 5.95
C THR A 122 -2.07 -17.61 6.32
N ASN A 123 -1.46 -16.60 5.67
CA ASN A 123 -1.66 -15.19 5.97
C ASN A 123 -1.29 -14.82 7.43
N LEU A 124 -0.48 -15.65 8.08
CA LEU A 124 0.13 -15.36 9.37
C LEU A 124 1.42 -14.56 9.15
N PRO A 125 1.88 -13.78 10.15
CA PRO A 125 3.26 -13.34 10.21
C PRO A 125 4.25 -14.45 9.86
N ASN A 126 5.27 -14.13 9.08
CA ASN A 126 6.32 -15.08 8.73
C ASN A 126 7.46 -15.06 9.77
N ARG A 127 8.46 -15.92 9.55
CA ARG A 127 9.68 -16.00 10.38
C ARG A 127 10.36 -14.64 10.60
N THR A 128 10.45 -13.80 9.55
CA THR A 128 11.09 -12.48 9.64
C THR A 128 10.34 -11.56 10.59
N LEU A 129 9.01 -11.49 10.47
CA LEU A 129 8.20 -10.64 11.35
C LEU A 129 8.18 -11.18 12.78
N PHE A 130 8.17 -12.50 12.97
CA PHE A 130 8.30 -13.15 14.28
C PHE A 130 9.62 -12.78 14.98
N GLN A 131 10.75 -12.94 14.30
CA GLN A 131 12.07 -12.62 14.86
C GLN A 131 12.14 -11.15 15.31
N ARG A 132 11.69 -10.24 14.45
CA ARG A 132 11.62 -8.81 14.78
C ARG A 132 10.73 -8.57 16.00
N HIS A 133 9.55 -9.19 16.07
CA HIS A 133 8.63 -9.03 17.20
C HIS A 133 9.26 -9.53 18.51
N ALA A 134 9.89 -10.71 18.50
CA ALA A 134 10.58 -11.28 19.64
C ALA A 134 11.75 -10.39 20.12
N GLU A 135 12.57 -9.86 19.20
CA GLU A 135 13.63 -8.91 19.53
C GLU A 135 13.10 -7.62 20.17
N GLU A 136 11.99 -7.09 19.64
CA GLU A 136 11.36 -5.89 20.20
C GLU A 136 10.85 -6.13 21.62
N LEU A 137 10.27 -7.31 21.91
CA LEU A 137 9.85 -7.70 23.26
C LEU A 137 11.03 -7.79 24.23
N LEU A 138 12.11 -8.47 23.81
CA LEU A 138 13.33 -8.60 24.61
C LEU A 138 13.97 -7.23 24.92
N ARG A 139 13.92 -6.27 23.99
CA ARG A 139 14.44 -4.91 24.21
C ARG A 139 13.56 -4.05 25.11
N LYS A 140 12.24 -4.23 25.05
CA LYS A 140 11.25 -3.42 25.78
C LYS A 140 11.01 -3.91 27.22
N ALA A 141 11.69 -4.97 27.65
CA ALA A 141 11.45 -5.69 28.90
C ALA A 141 11.31 -4.75 30.12
N THR A 142 10.07 -4.31 30.32
CA THR A 142 9.46 -3.89 31.58
C THR A 142 8.79 -5.15 32.12
N VAL A 143 8.79 -5.30 33.44
CA VAL A 143 8.51 -6.52 34.24
C VAL A 143 7.19 -7.26 33.91
N ARG A 144 7.04 -7.79 32.70
CA ARG A 144 5.94 -8.66 32.27
C ARG A 144 6.54 -9.85 31.56
N GLU A 145 6.20 -11.03 32.06
CA GLU A 145 6.65 -12.30 31.51
C GLU A 145 5.86 -12.63 30.24
N PHE A 146 6.51 -13.36 29.35
CA PHE A 146 5.93 -13.87 28.12
C PHE A 146 6.52 -15.25 27.84
N ALA A 147 5.78 -16.07 27.10
CA ALA A 147 6.20 -17.40 26.69
C ALA A 147 6.27 -17.46 25.17
N ILE A 148 7.21 -18.27 24.66
CA ILE A 148 7.28 -18.61 23.26
C ILE A 148 6.94 -20.10 23.13
N HIS A 149 5.84 -20.39 22.46
CA HIS A 149 5.43 -21.72 22.08
C HIS A 149 5.97 -22.03 20.69
N TYR A 150 6.67 -23.15 20.55
CA TYR A 150 7.11 -23.67 19.27
C TYR A 150 6.32 -24.92 18.94
N ILE A 151 5.63 -24.93 17.81
CA ILE A 151 4.66 -25.95 17.45
C ILE A 151 5.09 -26.55 16.11
N ASP A 152 5.39 -27.84 16.11
CA ASP A 152 5.65 -28.62 14.90
C ASP A 152 4.51 -29.61 14.71
N ILE A 153 4.04 -29.79 13.46
CA ILE A 153 2.95 -30.72 13.18
C ILE A 153 3.54 -32.08 12.79
N ASP A 154 3.41 -33.04 13.70
CA ASP A 154 3.79 -34.42 13.45
C ASP A 154 3.14 -35.01 12.19
N GLU A 155 3.93 -35.77 11.44
CA GLU A 155 3.51 -36.50 10.23
C GLU A 155 2.93 -35.63 9.10
N PHE A 156 3.10 -34.31 9.09
CA PHE A 156 2.61 -33.47 7.98
C PHE A 156 3.16 -33.91 6.61
N LYS A 157 4.42 -34.35 6.57
CA LYS A 157 5.00 -34.94 5.35
C LYS A 157 4.19 -36.14 4.82
N ARG A 158 3.69 -37.01 5.72
CA ARG A 158 2.88 -38.16 5.33
C ARG A 158 1.55 -37.75 4.69
N ILE A 159 0.96 -36.64 5.15
CA ILE A 159 -0.23 -36.05 4.52
C ILE A 159 0.10 -35.63 3.08
N ASN A 160 1.19 -34.90 2.86
CA ASN A 160 1.62 -34.49 1.53
C ASN A 160 1.92 -35.70 0.61
N ASP A 161 2.64 -36.68 1.12
CA ASP A 161 3.05 -37.86 0.34
C ASP A 161 1.85 -38.75 -0.04
N THR A 162 0.80 -38.79 0.80
CA THR A 162 -0.38 -39.65 0.59
C THR A 162 -1.50 -38.94 -0.17
N LEU A 163 -1.73 -37.65 0.11
CA LEU A 163 -2.90 -36.89 -0.34
C LEU A 163 -2.55 -35.71 -1.26
N GLY A 164 -1.26 -35.42 -1.44
CA GLY A 164 -0.75 -34.34 -2.28
C GLY A 164 -0.67 -32.98 -1.57
N HIS A 165 0.18 -32.11 -2.12
CA HIS A 165 0.48 -30.79 -1.55
C HIS A 165 -0.73 -29.88 -1.43
N LEU A 166 -1.71 -29.94 -2.34
CA LEU A 166 -2.92 -29.11 -2.25
C LEU A 166 -3.74 -29.42 -0.98
N ILE A 167 -3.78 -30.69 -0.57
CA ILE A 167 -4.46 -31.11 0.66
C ILE A 167 -3.62 -30.72 1.88
N GLY A 168 -2.30 -30.84 1.81
CA GLY A 168 -1.41 -30.34 2.86
C GLY A 168 -1.55 -28.83 3.07
N ASP A 169 -1.66 -28.06 1.99
CA ASP A 169 -1.86 -26.61 2.03
C ASP A 169 -3.17 -26.24 2.74
N GLU A 170 -4.27 -26.91 2.38
CA GLU A 170 -5.57 -26.73 3.04
C GLU A 170 -5.52 -27.14 4.52
N PHE A 171 -4.80 -28.21 4.85
CA PHE A 171 -4.59 -28.64 6.22
C PHE A 171 -3.85 -27.56 7.02
N LEU A 172 -2.77 -26.99 6.51
CA LEU A 172 -2.03 -25.92 7.17
C LEU A 172 -2.86 -24.64 7.33
N ARG A 173 -3.70 -24.28 6.36
CA ARG A 173 -4.64 -23.15 6.50
C ARG A 173 -5.59 -23.35 7.67
N ARG A 174 -6.14 -24.56 7.83
CA ARG A 174 -7.04 -24.88 8.95
C ARG A 174 -6.32 -24.91 10.30
N VAL A 175 -5.09 -25.38 10.34
CA VAL A 175 -4.27 -25.33 11.57
C VAL A 175 -3.99 -23.88 11.96
N ALA A 176 -3.59 -23.04 11.00
CA ALA A 176 -3.39 -21.61 11.23
C ALA A 176 -4.65 -20.92 11.75
N GLU A 177 -5.82 -21.24 11.19
CA GLU A 177 -7.11 -20.70 11.65
C GLU A 177 -7.43 -21.13 13.07
N LYS A 178 -7.26 -22.42 13.41
CA LYS A 178 -7.48 -22.93 14.76
C LYS A 178 -6.56 -22.29 15.79
N LEU A 179 -5.26 -22.23 15.50
CA LEU A 179 -4.29 -21.60 16.40
C LEU A 179 -4.62 -20.11 16.59
N ARG A 180 -5.01 -19.40 15.53
CA ARG A 180 -5.45 -18.00 15.63
C ARG A 180 -6.69 -17.82 16.53
N GLN A 181 -7.59 -18.80 16.58
CA GLN A 181 -8.77 -18.77 17.45
C GLN A 181 -8.45 -19.12 18.90
N SER A 182 -7.37 -19.85 19.16
CA SER A 182 -6.94 -20.24 20.52
C SER A 182 -6.14 -19.14 21.22
N VAL A 183 -5.51 -18.22 20.49
CA VAL A 183 -4.65 -17.18 21.08
C VAL A 183 -5.42 -15.94 21.51
N GLY A 184 -4.94 -15.28 22.56
CA GLY A 184 -5.54 -14.05 23.10
C GLY A 184 -5.31 -12.83 22.21
N LEU A 185 -6.03 -11.74 22.51
CA LEU A 185 -5.94 -10.47 21.78
C LEU A 185 -4.52 -9.86 21.76
N ASN A 186 -3.76 -10.09 22.82
CA ASN A 186 -2.39 -9.61 22.92
C ASN A 186 -1.38 -10.60 22.38
N ASP A 187 -1.74 -11.83 22.04
CA ASP A 187 -0.75 -12.80 21.61
C ASP A 187 -0.32 -12.57 20.15
N PHE A 188 0.82 -13.13 19.79
CA PHE A 188 1.36 -13.03 18.44
C PHE A 188 1.57 -14.43 17.88
N ILE A 189 0.94 -14.74 16.75
CA ILE A 189 1.07 -16.03 16.07
C ILE A 189 1.81 -15.87 14.75
N ALA A 190 2.69 -16.81 14.42
CA ALA A 190 3.45 -16.83 13.17
C ALA A 190 3.57 -18.26 12.61
N ARG A 191 3.75 -18.35 11.28
CA ARG A 191 4.23 -19.57 10.62
C ARG A 191 5.70 -19.38 10.27
N LEU A 192 6.56 -20.26 10.77
CA LEU A 192 8.00 -20.15 10.60
C LEU A 192 8.50 -20.79 9.30
N GLY A 193 7.73 -21.74 8.76
CA GLY A 193 7.99 -22.44 7.49
C GLY A 193 7.55 -23.90 7.57
N GLY A 194 7.22 -24.53 6.45
CA GLY A 194 6.75 -25.92 6.46
C GLY A 194 5.52 -26.13 7.35
N ASP A 195 5.65 -27.02 8.31
CA ASP A 195 4.72 -27.39 9.38
C ASP A 195 4.97 -26.65 10.70
N GLU A 196 5.95 -25.74 10.76
CA GLU A 196 6.37 -25.06 11.98
C GLU A 196 5.57 -23.76 12.22
N PHE A 197 5.01 -23.62 13.42
CA PHE A 197 4.32 -22.44 13.93
C PHE A 197 4.95 -21.96 15.24
N ALA A 198 4.74 -20.68 15.55
CA ALA A 198 5.13 -20.13 16.84
C ALA A 198 4.06 -19.18 17.37
N ILE A 199 3.91 -19.17 18.70
CA ILE A 199 3.06 -18.23 19.41
C ILE A 199 3.90 -17.52 20.46
N VAL A 200 3.79 -16.20 20.53
CA VAL A 200 4.24 -15.40 21.67
C VAL A 200 3.01 -15.09 22.52
N GLN A 201 2.93 -15.74 23.67
CA GLN A 201 1.88 -15.51 24.65
C GLN A 201 2.33 -14.42 25.61
N ARG A 202 1.53 -13.36 25.75
CA ARG A 202 1.86 -12.19 26.58
C ARG A 202 1.00 -12.12 27.84
N ASP A 203 1.45 -11.27 28.77
CA ASP A 203 0.76 -11.00 30.04
C ASP A 203 0.58 -12.25 30.90
N ILE A 204 1.59 -13.13 30.89
CA ILE A 204 1.62 -14.35 31.70
C ILE A 204 1.85 -14.00 33.16
N THR A 205 1.11 -14.66 34.05
CA THR A 205 1.17 -14.46 35.49
C THR A 205 1.53 -15.73 36.27
N SER A 206 1.44 -16.89 35.62
CA SER A 206 1.77 -18.20 36.19
C SER A 206 2.12 -19.24 35.11
N ASP A 207 2.76 -20.34 35.51
CA ASP A 207 3.04 -21.48 34.62
C ASP A 207 1.76 -22.17 34.11
N ASP A 208 0.65 -22.06 34.84
CA ASP A 208 -0.65 -22.61 34.44
C ASP A 208 -1.19 -21.88 33.20
N ASP A 209 -0.98 -20.56 33.10
CA ASP A 209 -1.37 -19.77 31.92
C ASP A 209 -0.71 -20.29 30.64
N VAL A 210 0.53 -20.78 30.74
CA VAL A 210 1.28 -21.36 29.61
C VAL A 210 0.66 -22.69 29.18
N SER A 211 0.30 -23.52 30.16
CA SER A 211 -0.21 -24.88 29.91
C SER A 211 -1.62 -24.87 29.34
N ASP A 212 -2.46 -23.89 29.71
CA ASP A 212 -3.85 -23.79 29.25
C ASP A 212 -4.02 -23.39 27.78
N LEU A 213 -2.96 -22.89 27.13
CA LEU A 213 -3.00 -22.50 25.71
C LEU A 213 -2.99 -23.72 24.76
N VAL A 214 -2.46 -24.87 25.21
CA VAL A 214 -2.16 -26.06 24.37
C VAL A 214 -3.07 -27.22 24.71
#